data_AF-A0A962I7V8-F1
#
_entry.id   AF-A0A962I7V8-F1
#
_cell.length_a   1.000
_cell.length_b   1.000
_cell.length_c   1.000
_cell.angle_alpha   90.00
_cell.angle_beta   90.00
_cell.angle_gamma   90.00
#
_symmetry.space_group_name_H-M   'P 1'
#
loop_
_entity.id
_entity.type
_entity.pdbx_description
1 polymer ?
#
loop_
_entity_poly.entity_id
_entity_poly.type
_entity_poly.pdbx_seq_one_letter_code
_entity_poly.pdbx_strand_id
1 'polypeptide(L)'
;MSLLVGCQTLPQRNDVEKHDAAHSACTDCQPVGADPNPVKVPDPVADTPPLPPSSIPAIPPPKPDPWQLLQSGLQPAGCDQPEVVRWRQRYLGRPERFSGRLTEFAPLLHFVSREVAERQLPQAFSLIPMVESSFYGFPGRGNGPAGMWQLMPATARAWGLSVGGGKDDRLDHVRATHAALNYLQALWALFERDPGLTVAAYNAGDGRVNRAIRKAGHRDSRRLPLPRITQEYLIKLDALACLFKAPEAYGFELPPLPPASQLEVVILPFPADASLLAGALRLPEDAFRRHNGAARGPIARTAGHAWLVPASRIPVIATLDPPTVAPAPGSLRQSAPNSGTHVVQRGDTLWDLSRRYGVRLEDLLRWNSLNSRSTLRIGQRLRLAP
;
A
#
# COMPACT_ATOMS: atom_id res chain seq x y z
N MET A 1 -3.32 -23.75 15.21
CA MET A 1 -2.50 -23.69 16.43
C MET A 1 -1.24 -24.47 16.15
N SER A 2 -0.09 -23.79 16.12
CA SER A 2 1.27 -24.32 16.34
C SER A 2 2.25 -23.21 15.96
N LEU A 3 2.78 -22.58 17.01
CA LEU A 3 3.92 -21.68 17.01
C LEU A 3 5.17 -22.50 16.69
N LEU A 4 6.12 -21.94 15.96
CA LEU A 4 7.54 -22.29 16.12
C LEU A 4 8.40 -21.06 15.90
N VAL A 5 9.15 -20.78 16.96
CA VAL A 5 10.11 -19.70 17.21
C VAL A 5 11.41 -19.98 16.45
N GLY A 6 12.08 -18.91 16.00
CA GLY A 6 13.48 -18.97 15.56
C GLY A 6 14.13 -17.61 15.82
N CYS A 7 14.98 -17.56 16.85
CA CYS A 7 15.72 -16.39 17.30
C CYS A 7 16.80 -15.92 16.30
N GLN A 8 17.17 -14.68 16.54
CA GLN A 8 18.12 -13.80 15.87
C GLN A 8 19.58 -14.29 15.90
N THR A 9 20.36 -13.87 14.90
CA THR A 9 21.69 -13.25 15.10
C THR A 9 21.95 -12.23 13.99
N LEU A 10 22.29 -11.00 14.36
CA LEU A 10 22.98 -10.00 13.52
C LEU A 10 24.19 -9.53 14.32
N PRO A 11 25.35 -9.28 13.67
CA PRO A 11 26.56 -8.86 14.36
C PRO A 11 26.46 -7.41 14.84
N GLN A 12 26.86 -7.21 16.09
CA GLN A 12 27.05 -5.91 16.72
C GLN A 12 28.19 -5.14 16.04
N ARG A 13 28.00 -3.83 15.85
CA ARG A 13 29.08 -2.89 15.56
C ARG A 13 29.20 -1.96 16.76
N ASN A 14 30.32 -2.09 17.47
CA ASN A 14 30.65 -1.28 18.65
C ASN A 14 31.04 0.15 18.28
N ASP A 15 30.85 0.99 19.28
CA ASP A 15 31.05 2.43 19.43
C ASP A 15 32.43 2.96 19.06
N VAL A 16 32.49 4.23 18.62
CA VAL A 16 33.55 5.17 19.02
C VAL A 16 32.96 6.60 19.18
N GLU A 17 32.91 6.98 20.46
CA GLU A 17 33.19 8.28 21.11
C GLU A 17 32.38 9.58 20.86
N LYS A 18 31.88 10.06 22.01
CA LYS A 18 31.47 11.43 22.35
C LYS A 18 32.66 12.40 22.33
N HIS A 19 32.38 13.67 22.04
CA HIS A 19 33.01 14.81 22.72
C HIS A 19 31.98 15.95 22.83
N ASP A 20 31.63 16.30 24.07
CA ASP A 20 31.05 17.59 24.44
C ASP A 20 32.19 18.51 24.90
N ALA A 21 32.18 19.78 24.50
CA ALA A 21 32.27 20.93 25.42
C ALA A 21 32.57 22.28 24.71
N ALA A 22 31.71 23.24 25.06
CA ALA A 22 32.01 24.62 25.48
C ALA A 22 32.35 25.73 24.46
N HIS A 23 31.68 26.85 24.74
CA HIS A 23 31.79 28.18 24.15
C HIS A 23 33.16 28.84 24.36
N SER A 24 33.60 29.62 23.36
CA SER A 24 34.31 30.88 23.61
C SER A 24 34.08 31.82 22.43
N ALA A 25 33.57 33.00 22.72
CA ALA A 25 33.43 34.11 21.78
C ALA A 25 34.80 34.76 21.56
N CYS A 26 35.16 35.01 20.30
CA CYS A 26 36.31 35.86 19.97
C CYS A 26 35.82 37.16 19.34
N THR A 27 35.94 38.20 20.16
CA THR A 27 36.06 39.62 19.81
C THR A 27 37.34 39.85 18.99
N ASP A 28 37.37 40.94 18.22
CA ASP A 28 38.45 41.46 17.36
C ASP A 28 38.45 41.01 15.89
N CYS A 29 37.78 41.82 15.06
CA CYS A 29 38.07 41.97 13.65
C CYS A 29 38.64 43.37 13.41
N GLN A 30 39.86 43.45 12.86
CA GLN A 30 40.40 44.64 12.18
C GLN A 30 40.78 44.30 10.72
N PRO A 31 40.79 45.30 9.82
CA PRO A 31 40.64 45.08 8.39
C PRO A 31 41.97 44.84 7.66
N VAL A 32 41.94 44.02 6.61
CA VAL A 32 43.07 43.81 5.69
C VAL A 32 42.80 44.55 4.37
N GLY A 33 43.82 45.29 3.94
CA GLY A 33 43.79 46.29 2.87
C GLY A 33 43.63 45.77 1.45
N ALA A 34 43.45 46.76 0.57
CA ALA A 34 43.03 46.69 -0.82
C ALA A 34 44.10 46.12 -1.77
N ASP A 35 43.62 45.33 -2.74
CA ASP A 35 44.37 44.82 -3.89
C ASP A 35 44.04 45.71 -5.13
N PRO A 36 45.03 46.27 -5.86
CA PRO A 36 44.77 47.20 -6.95
C PRO A 36 44.75 46.45 -8.29
N ASN A 37 43.56 46.13 -8.79
CA ASN A 37 43.37 45.87 -10.21
C ASN A 37 41.98 46.34 -10.67
N PRO A 38 41.87 47.20 -11.71
CA PRO A 38 40.62 47.78 -12.12
C PRO A 38 39.75 46.75 -12.87
N VAL A 39 38.60 46.42 -12.29
CA VAL A 39 37.55 45.65 -12.95
C VAL A 39 36.94 46.51 -14.06
N LYS A 40 37.04 46.04 -15.31
CA LYS A 40 36.31 46.60 -16.46
C LYS A 40 34.80 46.49 -16.23
N VAL A 41 34.11 47.61 -16.34
CA VAL A 41 32.64 47.68 -16.40
C VAL A 41 32.19 47.10 -17.75
N PRO A 42 31.26 46.13 -17.81
CA PRO A 42 30.67 45.68 -19.07
C PRO A 42 29.69 46.73 -19.63
N ASP A 43 29.68 46.86 -20.95
CA ASP A 43 28.79 47.72 -21.73
C ASP A 43 27.28 47.44 -21.48
N PRO A 44 26.41 48.44 -21.74
CA PRO A 44 24.96 48.31 -21.53
C PRO A 44 24.36 47.18 -22.38
N VAL A 45 23.58 46.32 -21.71
CA VAL A 45 22.93 45.14 -22.28
C VAL A 45 21.96 45.56 -23.39
N ALA A 46 22.20 45.05 -24.60
CA ALA A 46 21.33 45.17 -25.76
C ALA A 46 19.98 44.48 -25.55
N ASP A 47 18.98 44.96 -26.29
CA ASP A 47 17.57 44.60 -26.28
C ASP A 47 17.27 43.12 -25.96
N THR A 48 16.43 42.93 -24.93
CA THR A 48 15.89 41.63 -24.56
C THR A 48 14.95 41.13 -25.67
N PRO A 49 15.14 39.93 -26.23
CA PRO A 49 14.19 39.37 -27.19
C PRO A 49 12.79 39.27 -26.57
N PRO A 50 11.71 39.51 -27.33
CA PRO A 50 10.36 39.38 -26.82
C PRO A 50 10.13 37.96 -26.31
N LEU A 51 9.48 37.87 -25.14
CA LEU A 51 9.07 36.61 -24.52
C LEU A 51 8.32 35.75 -25.54
N PRO A 52 8.61 34.43 -25.62
CA PRO A 52 7.84 33.54 -26.47
C PRO A 52 6.36 33.63 -26.08
N PRO A 53 5.42 33.56 -27.04
CA PRO A 53 4.00 33.58 -26.73
C PRO A 53 3.71 32.49 -25.71
N SER A 54 3.01 32.85 -24.64
CA SER A 54 2.60 31.94 -23.57
C SER A 54 1.96 30.71 -24.18
N SER A 55 2.72 29.61 -24.22
CA SER A 55 2.16 28.31 -24.55
C SER A 55 1.24 27.96 -23.40
N ILE A 56 -0.05 27.90 -23.69
CA ILE A 56 -1.02 27.20 -22.85
C ILE A 56 -0.37 25.86 -22.53
N PRO A 57 -0.19 25.48 -21.25
CA PRO A 57 0.39 24.18 -20.92
C PRO A 57 -0.44 23.14 -21.66
N ALA A 58 0.21 22.40 -22.57
CA ALA A 58 -0.43 21.35 -23.33
C ALA A 58 -1.16 20.46 -22.32
N ILE A 59 -2.45 20.19 -22.56
CA ILE A 59 -3.22 19.25 -21.75
C ILE A 59 -2.36 17.99 -21.66
N PRO A 60 -1.94 17.56 -20.46
CA PRO A 60 -1.11 16.38 -20.33
C PRO A 60 -1.84 15.24 -21.07
N PRO A 61 -1.12 14.40 -21.83
CA PRO A 61 -1.75 13.32 -22.56
C PRO A 61 -2.63 12.53 -21.59
N PRO A 62 -3.82 12.09 -22.02
CA PRO A 62 -4.71 11.32 -21.15
C PRO A 62 -3.91 10.19 -20.53
N LYS A 63 -3.98 10.07 -19.20
CA LYS A 63 -3.30 8.99 -18.48
C LYS A 63 -3.70 7.66 -19.16
N PRO A 64 -2.74 6.76 -19.46
CA PRO A 64 -3.05 5.50 -20.11
C PRO A 64 -4.12 4.75 -19.33
N ASP A 65 -4.92 3.95 -20.04
CA ASP A 65 -5.95 3.12 -19.41
C ASP A 65 -5.33 2.38 -18.22
N PRO A 66 -5.91 2.51 -17.01
CA PRO A 66 -5.41 1.83 -15.82
C PRO A 66 -5.11 0.35 -16.00
N TRP A 67 -5.93 -0.33 -16.78
CA TRP A 67 -5.75 -1.76 -17.06
C TRP A 67 -4.61 -1.98 -18.06
N GLN A 68 -4.47 -1.12 -19.07
CA GLN A 68 -3.34 -1.16 -20.00
C GLN A 68 -1.99 -0.99 -19.29
N LEU A 69 -1.88 -0.13 -18.28
CA LEU A 69 -0.65 0.01 -17.47
C LEU A 69 -0.26 -1.32 -16.81
N LEU A 70 -1.23 -1.98 -16.18
CA LEU A 70 -1.02 -3.29 -15.56
C LEU A 70 -0.67 -4.35 -16.62
N GLN A 71 -1.53 -4.49 -17.64
CA GLN A 71 -1.44 -5.50 -18.70
C GLN A 71 -0.12 -5.45 -19.48
N SER A 72 0.32 -4.25 -19.86
CA SER A 72 1.54 -4.07 -20.65
C SER A 72 2.79 -4.57 -19.91
N GLY A 73 2.88 -4.35 -18.60
CA GLY A 73 4.01 -4.79 -17.79
C GLY A 73 3.92 -6.21 -17.22
N LEU A 74 2.79 -6.92 -17.39
CA LEU A 74 2.65 -8.30 -16.94
C LEU A 74 3.37 -9.27 -17.88
N GLN A 75 4.24 -10.09 -17.31
CA GLN A 75 4.94 -11.20 -17.96
C GLN A 75 4.65 -12.50 -17.19
N PRO A 76 3.43 -13.07 -17.32
CA PRO A 76 3.06 -14.27 -16.61
C PRO A 76 3.84 -15.50 -17.12
N ALA A 77 4.07 -16.47 -16.24
CA ALA A 77 4.68 -17.74 -16.60
C ALA A 77 3.71 -18.90 -16.31
N GLY A 78 3.77 -19.94 -17.16
CA GLY A 78 3.06 -21.19 -16.91
C GLY A 78 1.52 -21.07 -16.92
N CYS A 79 0.93 -20.24 -17.78
CA CYS A 79 -0.53 -20.05 -17.83
C CYS A 79 -1.34 -21.33 -18.12
N ASP A 80 -0.70 -22.34 -18.73
CA ASP A 80 -1.27 -23.65 -19.02
C ASP A 80 -0.92 -24.71 -17.96
N GLN A 81 -0.10 -24.38 -16.96
CA GLN A 81 0.25 -25.33 -15.91
C GLN A 81 -1.01 -25.70 -15.08
N PRO A 82 -1.25 -26.99 -14.77
CA PRO A 82 -2.48 -27.43 -14.14
C PRO A 82 -2.81 -26.72 -12.81
N GLU A 83 -1.80 -26.43 -11.99
CA GLU A 83 -1.98 -25.67 -10.75
C GLU A 83 -2.37 -24.19 -10.98
N VAL A 84 -1.80 -23.53 -11.99
CA VAL A 84 -2.12 -22.15 -12.36
C VAL A 84 -3.55 -22.07 -12.90
N VAL A 85 -3.91 -23.01 -13.79
CA VAL A 85 -5.28 -23.15 -14.30
C VAL A 85 -6.28 -23.35 -13.16
N ARG A 86 -5.97 -24.22 -12.19
CA ARG A 86 -6.84 -24.48 -11.03
C ARG A 86 -7.06 -23.23 -10.18
N TRP A 87 -6.02 -22.44 -9.94
CA TRP A 87 -6.16 -21.18 -9.20
C TRP A 87 -6.92 -20.12 -9.99
N ARG A 88 -6.69 -20.00 -11.30
CA ARG A 88 -7.45 -19.11 -12.17
C ARG A 88 -8.95 -19.45 -12.14
N GLN A 89 -9.29 -20.72 -12.31
CA GLN A 89 -10.67 -21.21 -12.18
C GLN A 89 -11.24 -20.96 -10.78
N ARG A 90 -10.42 -21.05 -9.71
CA ARG A 90 -10.85 -20.74 -8.35
C ARG A 90 -11.17 -19.26 -8.16
N TYR A 91 -10.41 -18.35 -8.76
CA TYR A 91 -10.74 -16.92 -8.76
C TYR A 91 -12.05 -16.66 -9.52
N LEU A 92 -12.22 -17.29 -10.68
CA LEU A 92 -13.37 -17.12 -11.56
C LEU A 92 -14.61 -17.96 -11.16
N GLY A 93 -14.50 -18.90 -10.22
CA GLY A 93 -15.59 -19.82 -9.88
C GLY A 93 -16.85 -19.15 -9.31
N ARG A 94 -16.78 -17.85 -8.98
CA ARG A 94 -17.93 -16.98 -8.71
C ARG A 94 -17.69 -15.63 -9.39
N PRO A 95 -17.90 -15.53 -10.71
CA PRO A 95 -17.41 -14.41 -11.51
C PRO A 95 -18.00 -13.09 -11.02
N GLU A 96 -19.31 -13.00 -10.78
CA GLU A 96 -19.96 -11.81 -10.21
C GLU A 96 -19.33 -11.33 -8.89
N ARG A 97 -19.01 -12.27 -8.00
CA ARG A 97 -18.37 -11.92 -6.71
C ARG A 97 -16.93 -11.47 -6.91
N PHE A 98 -16.23 -12.02 -7.90
CA PHE A 98 -14.87 -11.60 -8.22
C PHE A 98 -14.87 -10.22 -8.89
N SER A 99 -15.71 -10.00 -9.89
CA SER A 99 -15.91 -8.72 -10.58
C SER A 99 -16.34 -7.60 -9.63
N GLY A 100 -17.31 -7.86 -8.75
CA GLY A 100 -17.74 -6.90 -7.74
C GLY A 100 -16.59 -6.50 -6.80
N ARG A 101 -15.78 -7.47 -6.37
CA ARG A 101 -14.59 -7.19 -5.57
C ARG A 101 -13.53 -6.43 -6.34
N LEU A 102 -13.25 -6.83 -7.58
CA LEU A 102 -12.30 -6.14 -8.43
C LEU A 102 -12.70 -4.68 -8.61
N THR A 103 -13.99 -4.40 -8.79
CA THR A 103 -14.53 -3.04 -8.86
C THR A 103 -14.19 -2.24 -7.59
N GLU A 104 -14.33 -2.84 -6.40
CA GLU A 104 -14.02 -2.17 -5.13
C GLU A 104 -12.53 -1.81 -4.97
N PHE A 105 -11.61 -2.70 -5.35
CA PHE A 105 -10.18 -2.48 -5.16
C PHE A 105 -9.42 -1.99 -6.40
N ALA A 106 -10.07 -1.92 -7.57
CA ALA A 106 -9.45 -1.41 -8.80
C ALA A 106 -8.77 -0.03 -8.63
N PRO A 107 -9.36 0.96 -7.91
CA PRO A 107 -8.68 2.22 -7.67
C PRO A 107 -7.36 2.08 -6.88
N LEU A 108 -7.31 1.18 -5.89
CA LEU A 108 -6.09 0.87 -5.12
C LEU A 108 -5.09 0.07 -5.94
N LEU A 109 -5.54 -0.92 -6.71
CA LEU A 109 -4.69 -1.67 -7.62
C LEU A 109 -4.02 -0.73 -8.61
N HIS A 110 -4.76 0.20 -9.23
CA HIS A 110 -4.19 1.19 -10.12
C HIS A 110 -3.16 2.09 -9.42
N PHE A 111 -3.48 2.61 -8.22
CA PHE A 111 -2.50 3.36 -7.41
C PHE A 111 -1.20 2.57 -7.22
N VAL A 112 -1.28 1.31 -6.80
CA VAL A 112 -0.10 0.46 -6.62
C VAL A 112 0.61 0.18 -7.95
N SER A 113 -0.11 -0.04 -9.06
CA SER A 113 0.48 -0.24 -10.39
C SER A 113 1.28 0.97 -10.85
N ARG A 114 0.82 2.20 -10.56
CA ARG A 114 1.58 3.45 -10.82
C ARG A 114 2.86 3.49 -9.99
N GLU A 115 2.76 3.24 -8.69
CA GLU A 115 3.92 3.22 -7.78
C GLU A 115 4.96 2.15 -8.18
N VAL A 116 4.50 1.00 -8.67
CA VAL A 116 5.36 -0.07 -9.20
C VAL A 116 6.02 0.37 -10.51
N ALA A 117 5.28 1.02 -11.41
CA ALA A 117 5.80 1.51 -12.69
C ALA A 117 6.85 2.60 -12.49
N GLU A 118 6.62 3.55 -11.60
CA GLU A 118 7.55 4.64 -11.26
C GLU A 118 8.90 4.10 -10.75
N ARG A 119 8.89 2.95 -10.07
CA ARG A 119 10.10 2.26 -9.58
C ARG A 119 10.70 1.29 -10.59
N GLN A 120 10.13 1.18 -11.79
CA GLN A 120 10.54 0.24 -12.83
C GLN A 120 10.58 -1.21 -12.33
N LEU A 121 9.65 -1.56 -11.44
CA LEU A 121 9.49 -2.91 -10.92
C LEU A 121 8.52 -3.72 -11.80
N PRO A 122 8.62 -5.06 -11.81
CA PRO A 122 7.66 -5.91 -12.51
C PRO A 122 6.22 -5.63 -12.08
N GLN A 123 5.30 -5.40 -13.04
CA GLN A 123 3.90 -5.09 -12.73
C GLN A 123 3.19 -6.21 -11.95
N ALA A 124 3.69 -7.46 -12.02
CA ALA A 124 3.20 -8.56 -11.20
C ALA A 124 3.27 -8.26 -9.68
N PHE A 125 4.19 -7.39 -9.23
CA PHE A 125 4.29 -7.01 -7.82
C PHE A 125 3.09 -6.17 -7.34
N SER A 126 2.38 -5.50 -8.25
CA SER A 126 1.14 -4.80 -7.91
C SER A 126 0.01 -5.74 -7.50
N LEU A 127 0.12 -7.04 -7.83
CA LEU A 127 -0.86 -8.07 -7.50
C LEU A 127 -0.63 -8.71 -6.12
N ILE A 128 0.52 -8.43 -5.47
CA ILE A 128 0.86 -8.96 -4.14
C ILE A 128 -0.23 -8.65 -3.09
N PRO A 129 -0.72 -7.41 -2.93
CA PRO A 129 -1.78 -7.10 -1.97
C PRO A 129 -3.07 -7.87 -2.21
N MET A 130 -3.34 -8.29 -3.45
CA MET A 130 -4.51 -9.09 -3.79
C MET A 130 -4.42 -10.49 -3.16
N VAL A 131 -3.24 -11.10 -3.20
CA VAL A 131 -2.97 -12.41 -2.60
C VAL A 131 -2.87 -12.32 -1.07
N GLU A 132 -2.23 -11.26 -0.55
CA GLU A 132 -2.02 -11.06 0.88
C GLU A 132 -3.32 -10.76 1.64
N SER A 133 -4.14 -9.87 1.11
CA SER A 133 -5.26 -9.30 1.85
C SER A 133 -6.49 -9.03 1.00
N SER A 134 -6.43 -9.21 -0.32
CA SER A 134 -7.41 -8.64 -1.25
C SER A 134 -7.52 -7.11 -1.14
N PHE A 135 -6.38 -6.42 -0.95
CA PHE A 135 -6.27 -4.96 -0.76
C PHE A 135 -6.93 -4.40 0.51
N TYR A 136 -7.29 -5.24 1.49
CA TYR A 136 -7.85 -4.77 2.76
C TYR A 136 -6.78 -4.53 3.82
N GLY A 137 -6.84 -3.37 4.48
CA GLY A 137 -5.94 -3.00 5.58
C GLY A 137 -6.36 -3.60 6.92
N PHE A 138 -6.01 -4.86 7.18
CA PHE A 138 -6.35 -5.50 8.47
C PHE A 138 -5.33 -5.18 9.57
N PRO A 139 -5.77 -4.89 10.81
CA PRO A 139 -4.86 -4.75 11.95
C PRO A 139 -4.10 -6.05 12.23
N GLY A 140 -2.87 -5.89 12.71
CA GLY A 140 -2.02 -7.00 13.14
C GLY A 140 -2.49 -7.60 14.46
N ARG A 141 -2.13 -8.88 14.68
CA ARG A 141 -2.31 -9.57 15.97
C ARG A 141 -0.96 -9.89 16.57
N GLY A 142 -0.68 -9.41 17.78
CA GLY A 142 0.62 -9.59 18.44
C GLY A 142 1.77 -9.16 17.50
N ASN A 143 2.74 -10.05 17.29
CA ASN A 143 3.87 -9.82 16.38
C ASN A 143 3.60 -10.27 14.93
N GLY A 144 2.32 -10.39 14.53
CA GLY A 144 1.90 -10.89 13.22
C GLY A 144 1.78 -9.81 12.14
N PRO A 145 1.44 -10.23 10.90
CA PRO A 145 1.34 -9.34 9.75
C PRO A 145 0.14 -8.38 9.84
N ALA A 146 0.25 -7.21 9.20
CA ALA A 146 -0.81 -6.20 9.16
C ALA A 146 -0.82 -5.42 7.85
N GLY A 147 -1.93 -4.72 7.58
CA GLY A 147 -2.09 -3.88 6.40
C GLY A 147 -2.41 -4.66 5.12
N MET A 148 -2.60 -3.95 4.03
CA MET A 148 -2.92 -4.60 2.75
C MET A 148 -1.76 -5.43 2.19
N TRP A 149 -0.53 -5.06 2.57
CA TRP A 149 0.71 -5.76 2.23
C TRP A 149 1.08 -6.89 3.19
N GLN A 150 0.32 -7.06 4.30
CA GLN A 150 0.59 -8.04 5.35
C GLN A 150 2.06 -8.02 5.85
N LEU A 151 2.65 -6.83 6.00
CA LEU A 151 4.03 -6.68 6.46
C LEU A 151 4.19 -7.15 7.92
N MET A 152 5.24 -7.94 8.17
CA MET A 152 5.66 -8.29 9.52
C MET A 152 6.20 -7.06 10.27
N PRO A 153 6.04 -6.95 11.60
CA PRO A 153 6.49 -5.78 12.36
C PRO A 153 7.97 -5.45 12.18
N ALA A 154 8.84 -6.47 12.17
CA ALA A 154 10.28 -6.30 11.98
C ALA A 154 10.60 -5.72 10.59
N THR A 155 10.01 -6.29 9.54
CA THR A 155 10.16 -5.79 8.15
C THR A 155 9.64 -4.36 8.04
N ALA A 156 8.45 -4.09 8.57
CA ALA A 156 7.86 -2.76 8.54
C ALA A 156 8.80 -1.70 9.18
N ARG A 157 9.36 -1.99 10.37
CA ARG A 157 10.31 -1.07 11.02
C ARG A 157 11.61 -0.92 10.24
N ALA A 158 12.14 -2.00 9.67
CA ALA A 158 13.34 -1.96 8.85
C ALA A 158 13.17 -1.06 7.61
N TRP A 159 11.94 -0.90 7.12
CA TRP A 159 11.59 -0.07 5.96
C TRP A 159 10.83 1.21 6.34
N GLY A 160 11.10 1.75 7.54
CA GLY A 160 10.71 3.11 7.92
C GLY A 160 9.29 3.27 8.49
N LEU A 161 8.57 2.18 8.75
CA LEU A 161 7.22 2.24 9.34
C LEU A 161 7.28 2.20 10.88
N SER A 162 6.46 3.02 11.53
CA SER A 162 6.27 2.95 12.98
C SER A 162 5.28 1.83 13.33
N VAL A 163 5.72 0.87 14.16
CA VAL A 163 4.87 -0.20 14.69
C VAL A 163 5.07 -0.32 16.20
N GLY A 164 4.09 0.14 16.98
CA GLY A 164 4.13 0.16 18.44
C GLY A 164 3.54 1.44 19.04
N GLY A 165 3.37 1.50 20.37
CA GLY A 165 2.93 2.72 21.05
C GLY A 165 1.54 3.22 20.63
N GLY A 166 0.62 2.31 20.28
CA GLY A 166 -0.72 2.67 19.78
C GLY A 166 -0.77 3.10 18.31
N LYS A 167 0.38 3.09 17.61
CA LYS A 167 0.53 3.44 16.20
C LYS A 167 0.94 2.22 15.37
N ASP A 168 0.33 2.05 14.19
CA ASP A 168 0.69 1.00 13.25
C ASP A 168 0.61 1.51 11.81
N ASP A 169 1.73 2.04 11.29
CA ASP A 169 1.83 2.62 9.95
C ASP A 169 1.60 1.59 8.83
N ARG A 170 1.55 0.28 9.15
CA ARG A 170 1.20 -0.75 8.16
C ARG A 170 -0.25 -0.63 7.67
N LEU A 171 -1.10 0.06 8.44
CA LEU A 171 -2.50 0.31 8.05
C LEU A 171 -2.66 1.51 7.10
N ASP A 172 -1.65 2.38 7.01
CA ASP A 172 -1.63 3.49 6.06
C ASP A 172 -1.24 2.94 4.68
N HIS A 173 -2.17 2.91 3.73
CA HIS A 173 -1.95 2.29 2.43
C HIS A 173 -0.86 2.99 1.62
N VAL A 174 -0.67 4.30 1.77
CA VAL A 174 0.38 5.05 1.07
C VAL A 174 1.74 4.68 1.66
N ARG A 175 1.90 4.84 2.99
CA ARG A 175 3.15 4.52 3.69
C ARG A 175 3.52 3.04 3.53
N ALA A 176 2.56 2.14 3.73
CA ALA A 176 2.78 0.71 3.61
C ALA A 176 3.16 0.30 2.18
N THR A 177 2.60 0.95 1.16
CA THR A 177 3.00 0.71 -0.24
C THR A 177 4.42 1.14 -0.50
N HIS A 178 4.81 2.36 -0.12
CA HIS A 178 6.19 2.79 -0.31
C HIS A 178 7.18 1.88 0.44
N ALA A 179 6.90 1.50 1.69
CA ALA A 179 7.75 0.59 2.45
C ALA A 179 7.84 -0.81 1.82
N ALA A 180 6.71 -1.39 1.39
CA ALA A 180 6.69 -2.70 0.73
C ALA A 180 7.42 -2.68 -0.61
N LEU A 181 7.26 -1.61 -1.40
CA LEU A 181 7.94 -1.48 -2.69
C LEU A 181 9.44 -1.21 -2.52
N ASN A 182 9.87 -0.45 -1.51
CA ASN A 182 11.29 -0.31 -1.17
C ASN A 182 11.89 -1.67 -0.78
N TYR A 183 11.15 -2.47 -0.01
CA TYR A 183 11.56 -3.83 0.33
C TYR A 183 11.66 -4.72 -0.92
N LEU A 184 10.63 -4.72 -1.78
CA LEU A 184 10.63 -5.48 -3.03
C LEU A 184 11.74 -5.05 -3.97
N GLN A 185 12.08 -3.76 -4.04
CA GLN A 185 13.19 -3.25 -4.83
C GLN A 185 14.54 -3.75 -4.31
N ALA A 186 14.72 -3.83 -2.99
CA ALA A 186 15.92 -4.43 -2.41
C ALA A 186 16.02 -5.93 -2.68
N LEU A 187 14.91 -6.67 -2.57
CA LEU A 187 14.85 -8.08 -2.94
C LEU A 187 15.10 -8.30 -4.44
N TRP A 188 14.55 -7.44 -5.28
CA TRP A 188 14.73 -7.45 -6.73
C TRP A 188 16.20 -7.30 -7.11
N ALA A 189 16.91 -6.38 -6.47
CA ALA A 189 18.35 -6.24 -6.62
C ALA A 189 19.10 -7.46 -6.08
N LEU A 190 18.75 -7.93 -4.88
CA LEU A 190 19.39 -9.07 -4.21
C LEU A 190 19.31 -10.36 -5.04
N PHE A 191 18.18 -10.60 -5.70
CA PHE A 191 17.96 -11.79 -6.52
C PHE A 191 18.23 -11.56 -8.00
N GLU A 192 19.03 -10.55 -8.35
CA GLU A 192 19.51 -10.29 -9.72
C GLU A 192 18.36 -10.17 -10.73
N ARG A 193 17.28 -9.49 -10.32
CA ARG A 193 16.10 -9.27 -11.16
C ARG A 193 15.36 -10.56 -11.53
N ASP A 194 15.40 -11.58 -10.68
CA ASP A 194 14.56 -12.77 -10.79
C ASP A 194 13.20 -12.54 -10.07
N PRO A 195 12.07 -12.52 -10.80
CA PRO A 195 10.77 -12.20 -10.20
C PRO A 195 10.27 -13.31 -9.27
N GLY A 196 10.54 -14.57 -9.61
CA GLY A 196 10.07 -15.69 -8.81
C GLY A 196 10.80 -15.78 -7.47
N LEU A 197 12.12 -15.57 -7.47
CA LEU A 197 12.92 -15.51 -6.24
C LEU A 197 12.58 -14.30 -5.37
N THR A 198 12.37 -13.13 -6.00
CA THR A 198 11.97 -11.90 -5.31
C THR A 198 10.64 -12.10 -4.57
N VAL A 199 9.64 -12.64 -5.25
CA VAL A 199 8.32 -12.93 -4.66
C VAL A 199 8.41 -14.02 -3.60
N ALA A 200 9.18 -15.08 -3.85
CA ALA A 200 9.40 -16.14 -2.86
C ALA A 200 10.06 -15.58 -1.58
N ALA A 201 11.00 -14.65 -1.73
CA ALA A 201 11.69 -14.02 -0.60
C ALA A 201 10.79 -13.06 0.16
N TYR A 202 9.93 -12.31 -0.53
CA TYR A 202 8.91 -11.48 0.12
C TYR A 202 8.01 -12.31 1.04
N ASN A 203 7.57 -13.49 0.57
CA ASN A 203 6.69 -14.38 1.33
C ASN A 203 7.43 -15.16 2.43
N ALA A 204 8.60 -15.71 2.13
CA ALA A 204 9.26 -16.73 2.97
C ALA A 204 10.52 -16.24 3.70
N GLY A 205 10.98 -15.03 3.40
CA GLY A 205 12.25 -14.46 3.83
C GLY A 205 13.39 -14.82 2.87
N ASP A 206 14.21 -13.83 2.54
CA ASP A 206 15.39 -13.93 1.67
C ASP A 206 16.42 -14.94 2.20
N GLY A 207 16.66 -15.00 3.51
CA GLY A 207 17.57 -15.98 4.11
C GLY A 207 17.12 -17.43 3.90
N ARG A 208 15.81 -17.69 3.87
CA ARG A 208 15.26 -19.03 3.58
C ARG A 208 15.42 -19.37 2.10
N VAL A 209 15.13 -18.42 1.20
CA VAL A 209 15.32 -18.60 -0.24
C VAL A 209 16.78 -18.85 -0.58
N ASN A 210 17.72 -18.08 -0.02
CA ASN A 210 19.16 -18.29 -0.22
C ASN A 210 19.64 -19.67 0.27
N ARG A 211 19.11 -20.17 1.40
CA ARG A 211 19.38 -21.56 1.84
C ARG A 211 18.84 -22.59 0.86
N ALA A 212 17.63 -22.37 0.32
CA ALA A 212 17.02 -23.27 -0.64
C ALA A 212 17.81 -23.31 -1.97
N ILE A 213 18.27 -22.16 -2.47
CA ILE A 213 19.14 -22.06 -3.66
C ILE A 213 20.42 -22.86 -3.45
N ARG A 214 21.14 -22.63 -2.34
CA ARG A 214 22.39 -23.36 -2.04
C ARG A 214 22.18 -24.86 -1.96
N LYS A 215 21.08 -25.30 -1.35
CA LYS A 215 20.74 -26.72 -1.23
C LYS A 215 20.41 -27.38 -2.57
N ALA A 216 19.71 -26.66 -3.44
CA ALA A 216 19.23 -27.19 -4.72
C ALA A 216 20.28 -27.09 -5.84
N GLY A 217 21.25 -26.18 -5.73
CA GLY A 217 22.26 -25.94 -6.78
C GLY A 217 21.71 -25.22 -8.01
N HIS A 218 20.48 -24.71 -7.97
CA HIS A 218 19.84 -23.93 -9.04
C HIS A 218 18.98 -22.81 -8.47
N ARG A 219 18.54 -21.91 -9.35
CA ARG A 219 17.80 -20.69 -8.98
C ARG A 219 16.31 -20.69 -9.35
N ASP A 220 15.84 -21.74 -10.03
CA ASP A 220 14.42 -21.84 -10.39
C ASP A 220 13.52 -21.93 -9.14
N SER A 221 12.90 -20.80 -8.79
CA SER A 221 11.99 -20.63 -7.64
C SER A 221 10.88 -21.68 -7.57
N ARG A 222 10.37 -22.17 -8.71
CA ARG A 222 9.30 -23.17 -8.79
C ARG A 222 9.77 -24.57 -8.42
N ARG A 223 11.07 -24.83 -8.53
CA ARG A 223 11.71 -26.11 -8.19
C ARG A 223 12.47 -26.08 -6.87
N LEU A 224 12.61 -24.92 -6.23
CA LEU A 224 13.28 -24.82 -4.94
C LEU A 224 12.51 -25.57 -3.84
N PRO A 225 13.21 -26.18 -2.86
CA PRO A 225 12.60 -26.85 -1.71
C PRO A 225 12.07 -25.84 -0.68
N LEU A 226 11.11 -25.02 -1.11
CA LEU A 226 10.41 -24.01 -0.32
C LEU A 226 9.14 -24.61 0.31
N PRO A 227 8.62 -24.00 1.39
CA PRO A 227 7.35 -24.43 1.98
C PRO A 227 6.22 -24.46 0.94
N ARG A 228 5.32 -25.44 1.04
CA ARG A 228 4.16 -25.56 0.14
C ARG A 228 3.36 -24.26 0.03
N ILE A 229 3.21 -23.53 1.14
CA ILE A 229 2.49 -22.25 1.16
C ILE A 229 3.17 -21.19 0.29
N THR A 230 4.50 -21.17 0.22
CA THR A 230 5.28 -20.26 -0.62
C THR A 230 5.19 -20.67 -2.09
N GLN A 231 5.25 -21.97 -2.39
CA GLN A 231 5.05 -22.44 -3.77
C GLN A 231 3.63 -22.10 -4.26
N GLU A 232 2.61 -22.33 -3.42
CA GLU A 232 1.23 -21.96 -3.72
C GLU A 232 1.06 -20.44 -3.91
N TYR A 233 1.84 -19.63 -3.19
CA TYR A 233 1.85 -18.18 -3.34
C TYR A 233 2.33 -17.74 -4.73
N LEU A 234 3.44 -18.32 -5.22
CA LEU A 234 3.95 -18.06 -6.58
C LEU A 234 2.89 -18.41 -7.63
N ILE A 235 2.27 -19.60 -7.50
CA ILE A 235 1.23 -20.08 -8.41
C ILE A 235 0.00 -19.14 -8.41
N LYS A 236 -0.40 -18.63 -7.24
CA LYS A 236 -1.51 -17.67 -7.12
C LYS A 236 -1.23 -16.38 -7.88
N LEU A 237 -0.01 -15.87 -7.81
CA LEU A 237 0.40 -14.67 -8.53
C LEU A 237 0.49 -14.93 -10.03
N ASP A 238 1.04 -16.07 -10.47
CA ASP A 238 1.03 -16.47 -11.87
C ASP A 238 -0.40 -16.55 -12.42
N ALA A 239 -1.32 -17.16 -11.66
CA ALA A 239 -2.73 -17.27 -12.06
C ALA A 239 -3.41 -15.90 -12.20
N LEU A 240 -3.15 -14.97 -11.28
CA LEU A 240 -3.65 -13.60 -11.39
C LEU A 240 -2.99 -12.88 -12.57
N ALA A 241 -1.68 -12.99 -12.75
CA ALA A 241 -0.96 -12.36 -13.85
C ALA A 241 -1.47 -12.87 -15.21
N CYS A 242 -1.70 -14.18 -15.37
CA CYS A 242 -2.33 -14.74 -16.57
C CYS A 242 -3.73 -14.17 -16.77
N LEU A 243 -4.57 -14.14 -15.73
CA LEU A 243 -5.94 -13.64 -15.79
C LEU A 243 -5.98 -12.16 -16.22
N PHE A 244 -5.20 -11.29 -15.58
CA PHE A 244 -5.18 -9.87 -15.89
C PHE A 244 -4.52 -9.57 -17.24
N LYS A 245 -3.56 -10.38 -17.69
CA LYS A 245 -2.88 -10.20 -18.98
C LYS A 245 -3.82 -10.38 -20.18
N ALA A 246 -4.75 -11.33 -20.09
CA ALA A 246 -5.66 -11.68 -21.17
C ALA A 246 -7.04 -12.09 -20.61
N PRO A 247 -7.79 -11.15 -20.01
CA PRO A 247 -9.04 -11.48 -19.31
C PRO A 247 -10.11 -12.05 -20.26
N GLU A 248 -10.18 -11.57 -21.49
CA GLU A 248 -11.13 -12.03 -22.51
C GLU A 248 -10.91 -13.50 -22.89
N ALA A 249 -9.64 -13.95 -22.92
CA ALA A 249 -9.27 -15.34 -23.18
C ALA A 249 -9.83 -16.32 -22.13
N TYR A 250 -10.27 -15.80 -20.98
CA TYR A 250 -10.85 -16.58 -19.89
C TYR A 250 -12.32 -16.23 -19.62
N GLY A 251 -12.98 -15.50 -20.53
CA GLY A 251 -14.38 -15.09 -20.37
C GLY A 251 -14.59 -14.16 -19.17
N PHE A 252 -13.60 -13.31 -18.89
CA PHE A 252 -13.63 -12.34 -17.80
C PHE A 252 -13.51 -10.92 -18.35
N GLU A 253 -14.28 -9.99 -17.78
CA GLU A 253 -14.23 -8.57 -18.16
C GLU A 253 -13.66 -7.75 -17.00
N LEU A 254 -12.75 -6.83 -17.32
CA LEU A 254 -12.23 -5.88 -16.34
C LEU A 254 -13.25 -4.76 -16.11
N PRO A 255 -13.53 -4.38 -14.85
CA PRO A 255 -14.49 -3.32 -14.57
C PRO A 255 -13.94 -1.97 -15.03
N PRO A 256 -14.79 -1.03 -15.46
CA PRO A 256 -14.33 0.28 -15.90
C PRO A 256 -13.67 1.03 -14.75
N LEU A 257 -12.50 1.64 -15.00
CA LEU A 257 -11.84 2.55 -14.05
C LEU A 257 -11.63 3.92 -14.70
N PRO A 258 -12.68 4.78 -14.74
CA PRO A 258 -12.56 6.08 -15.37
C PRO A 258 -11.55 6.98 -14.63
N PRO A 259 -10.88 7.93 -15.30
CA PRO A 259 -9.93 8.85 -14.68
C PRO A 259 -10.45 9.54 -13.41
N ALA A 260 -11.73 9.89 -13.39
CA ALA A 260 -12.43 10.49 -12.25
C ALA A 260 -12.42 9.64 -10.96
N SER A 261 -12.31 8.32 -11.08
CA SER A 261 -12.32 7.36 -9.98
C SER A 261 -10.92 6.90 -9.57
N GLN A 262 -9.87 7.27 -10.31
CA GLN A 262 -8.49 6.96 -9.95
C GLN A 262 -8.11 7.69 -8.66
N LEU A 263 -7.39 7.00 -7.77
CA LEU A 263 -6.96 7.60 -6.51
C LEU A 263 -5.74 8.49 -6.72
N GLU A 264 -5.75 9.62 -6.05
CA GLU A 264 -4.61 10.52 -5.93
C GLU A 264 -4.27 10.71 -4.47
N VAL A 265 -2.98 10.93 -4.21
CA VAL A 265 -2.46 11.19 -2.86
C VAL A 265 -2.61 12.67 -2.56
N VAL A 266 -3.28 12.99 -1.47
CA VAL A 266 -3.47 14.37 -1.01
C VAL A 266 -2.99 14.50 0.42
N ILE A 267 -2.11 15.46 0.66
CA ILE A 267 -1.56 15.75 1.99
C ILE A 267 -2.29 16.97 2.52
N LEU A 268 -3.00 16.79 3.65
CA LEU A 268 -3.66 17.90 4.31
C LEU A 268 -2.69 18.54 5.32
N PRO A 269 -2.49 19.87 5.31
CA PRO A 269 -1.59 20.54 6.24
C PRO A 269 -2.12 20.59 7.68
N PHE A 270 -3.32 20.06 7.93
CA PHE A 270 -4.00 20.01 9.22
C PHE A 270 -4.55 18.60 9.50
N PRO A 271 -4.82 18.27 10.78
CA PRO A 271 -5.52 17.03 11.15
C PRO A 271 -6.93 16.95 10.54
N ALA A 272 -7.33 15.79 10.05
CA ALA A 272 -8.70 15.55 9.58
C ALA A 272 -9.29 14.30 10.22
N ASP A 273 -10.59 14.34 10.54
CA ASP A 273 -11.36 13.14 10.84
C ASP A 273 -11.88 12.51 9.55
N ALA A 274 -11.71 11.20 9.43
CA ALA A 274 -12.06 10.48 8.22
C ALA A 274 -13.56 10.52 7.88
N SER A 275 -14.46 10.53 8.88
CA SER A 275 -15.89 10.60 8.64
C SER A 275 -16.30 11.99 8.14
N LEU A 276 -15.75 13.04 8.76
CA LEU A 276 -15.99 14.42 8.34
C LEU A 276 -15.44 14.68 6.93
N LEU A 277 -14.21 14.23 6.66
CA LEU A 277 -13.59 14.36 5.35
C LEU A 277 -14.36 13.60 4.26
N ALA A 278 -14.78 12.36 4.53
CA ALA A 278 -15.63 11.60 3.60
C ALA A 278 -16.96 12.33 3.32
N GLY A 279 -17.60 12.89 4.36
CA GLY A 279 -18.82 13.66 4.24
C GLY A 279 -18.64 14.92 3.39
N ALA A 280 -17.58 15.70 3.64
CA ALA A 280 -17.26 16.88 2.86
C ALA A 280 -16.99 16.57 1.38
N LEU A 281 -16.35 15.42 1.11
CA LEU A 281 -16.09 14.92 -0.24
C LEU A 281 -17.31 14.23 -0.90
N ARG A 282 -18.42 14.08 -0.17
CA ARG A 282 -19.62 13.35 -0.59
C ARG A 282 -19.32 11.92 -1.06
N LEU A 283 -18.47 11.23 -0.30
CA LEU A 283 -18.10 9.84 -0.54
C LEU A 283 -18.75 8.92 0.51
N PRO A 284 -19.16 7.70 0.14
CA PRO A 284 -19.52 6.69 1.13
C PRO A 284 -18.35 6.45 2.09
N GLU A 285 -18.60 6.57 3.40
CA GLU A 285 -17.54 6.48 4.42
C GLU A 285 -16.81 5.13 4.38
N ASP A 286 -17.53 4.04 4.15
CA ASP A 286 -16.97 2.70 4.06
C ASP A 286 -16.01 2.56 2.87
N ALA A 287 -16.36 3.14 1.71
CA ALA A 287 -15.49 3.19 0.54
C ALA A 287 -14.24 4.03 0.81
N PHE A 288 -14.41 5.21 1.41
CA PHE A 288 -13.31 6.08 1.78
C PHE A 288 -12.32 5.41 2.74
N ARG A 289 -12.83 4.71 3.77
CA ARG A 289 -12.01 3.96 4.73
C ARG A 289 -11.36 2.71 4.14
N ARG A 290 -11.93 2.11 3.10
CA ARG A 290 -11.26 1.02 2.36
C ARG A 290 -10.00 1.53 1.65
N HIS A 291 -10.06 2.72 1.07
CA HIS A 291 -8.90 3.37 0.44
C HIS A 291 -7.92 3.96 1.45
N ASN A 292 -8.37 4.25 2.67
CA ASN A 292 -7.55 4.86 3.72
C ASN A 292 -7.55 3.97 4.97
N GLY A 293 -6.81 2.86 4.96
CA GLY A 293 -6.84 1.87 6.05
C GLY A 293 -6.50 2.45 7.44
N ALA A 294 -5.67 3.49 7.50
CA ALA A 294 -5.30 4.20 8.73
C ALA A 294 -6.40 5.13 9.27
N ALA A 295 -7.47 5.38 8.51
CA ALA A 295 -8.59 6.26 8.85
C ALA A 295 -9.26 5.94 10.20
N ARG A 296 -9.08 4.73 10.72
CA ARG A 296 -9.65 4.25 11.99
C ARG A 296 -8.73 4.48 13.19
N GLY A 297 -7.50 4.94 12.97
CA GLY A 297 -6.47 5.06 13.99
C GLY A 297 -5.97 6.49 14.21
N PRO A 298 -5.10 6.70 15.21
CA PRO A 298 -4.56 8.02 15.53
C PRO A 298 -3.74 8.64 14.40
N ILE A 299 -3.18 7.83 13.50
CA ILE A 299 -2.39 8.26 12.33
C ILE A 299 -3.20 9.19 11.44
N ALA A 300 -4.47 8.89 11.19
CA ALA A 300 -5.32 9.69 10.33
C ALA A 300 -5.59 11.10 10.90
N ARG A 301 -5.37 11.30 12.20
CA ARG A 301 -5.61 12.55 12.91
C ARG A 301 -4.34 13.38 13.11
N THR A 302 -3.29 13.12 12.34
CA THR A 302 -2.06 13.93 12.34
C THR A 302 -2.02 14.86 11.14
N ALA A 303 -1.56 16.10 11.34
CA ALA A 303 -1.25 17.00 10.23
C ALA A 303 -0.19 16.36 9.30
N GLY A 304 -0.32 16.58 7.99
CA GLY A 304 0.58 16.01 6.99
C GLY A 304 0.33 14.52 6.70
N HIS A 305 -0.78 13.95 7.18
CA HIS A 305 -1.19 12.60 6.76
C HIS A 305 -1.65 12.62 5.29
N ALA A 306 -1.27 11.58 4.56
CA ALA A 306 -1.60 11.37 3.17
C ALA A 306 -2.93 10.62 3.05
N TRP A 307 -3.85 11.16 2.28
CA TRP A 307 -5.16 10.58 1.99
C TRP A 307 -5.24 10.16 0.52
N LEU A 308 -5.75 8.97 0.27
CA LEU A 308 -6.12 8.51 -1.06
C LEU A 308 -7.55 8.95 -1.36
N VAL A 309 -7.70 9.79 -2.37
CA VAL A 309 -8.98 10.40 -2.76
C VAL A 309 -9.20 10.25 -4.26
N PRO A 310 -10.41 9.94 -4.76
CA PRO A 310 -10.70 9.96 -6.19
C PRO A 310 -10.37 11.32 -6.82
N ALA A 311 -9.75 11.32 -8.00
CA ALA A 311 -9.32 12.53 -8.71
C ALA A 311 -10.45 13.57 -8.88
N SER A 312 -11.68 13.10 -9.10
CA SER A 312 -12.88 13.95 -9.19
C SER A 312 -13.21 14.77 -7.95
N ARG A 313 -12.63 14.46 -6.79
CA ARG A 313 -12.87 15.15 -5.52
C ARG A 313 -11.75 16.11 -5.12
N ILE A 314 -10.62 16.12 -5.83
CA ILE A 314 -9.50 17.04 -5.55
C ILE A 314 -9.95 18.51 -5.54
N PRO A 315 -10.77 18.99 -6.49
CA PRO A 315 -11.21 20.39 -6.48
C PRO A 315 -11.96 20.78 -5.19
N VAL A 316 -12.68 19.83 -4.58
CA VAL A 316 -13.38 20.06 -3.30
C VAL A 316 -12.38 20.24 -2.16
N ILE A 317 -11.26 19.50 -2.17
CA ILE A 317 -10.24 19.59 -1.12
C ILE A 317 -9.65 21.00 -1.02
N ALA A 318 -9.41 21.65 -2.17
CA ALA A 318 -8.88 23.02 -2.21
C ALA A 318 -9.82 24.05 -1.57
N THR A 319 -11.10 23.72 -1.43
CA THR A 319 -12.14 24.58 -0.82
C THR A 319 -12.50 24.16 0.60
N LEU A 320 -11.85 23.14 1.16
CA LEU A 320 -12.15 22.67 2.51
C LEU A 320 -11.70 23.68 3.56
N ASP A 321 -12.62 24.08 4.42
CA ASP A 321 -12.32 24.85 5.61
C ASP A 321 -11.84 23.89 6.73
N PRO A 322 -10.63 24.05 7.29
CA PRO A 322 -10.06 23.12 8.27
C PRO A 322 -10.99 22.76 9.45
N PRO A 323 -11.73 23.72 10.08
CA PRO A 323 -12.68 23.41 11.16
C PRO A 323 -13.79 22.43 10.75
N THR A 324 -14.15 22.36 9.47
CA THR A 324 -15.21 21.48 8.96
C THR A 324 -14.81 20.01 9.02
N VAL A 325 -13.51 19.72 8.93
CA VAL A 325 -12.98 18.36 8.87
C VAL A 325 -12.06 18.02 10.03
N ALA A 326 -11.72 18.99 10.88
CA ALA A 326 -10.91 18.76 12.06
C ALA A 326 -11.66 17.94 13.12
N PRO A 327 -10.97 17.04 13.84
CA PRO A 327 -11.56 16.37 15.00
C PRO A 327 -11.89 17.41 16.08
N ALA A 328 -13.05 17.27 16.75
CA ALA A 328 -13.45 18.19 17.83
C ALA A 328 -12.40 18.23 18.97
N PRO A 329 -12.16 19.39 19.60
CA PRO A 329 -11.24 19.50 20.74
C PRO A 329 -11.61 18.50 21.84
N GLY A 330 -10.65 17.67 22.29
CA GLY A 330 -10.89 16.63 23.29
C GLY A 330 -11.43 15.29 22.75
N SER A 331 -11.80 15.21 21.45
CA SER A 331 -12.20 13.96 20.79
C SER A 331 -11.03 13.04 20.42
N LEU A 332 -9.79 13.35 20.86
CA LEU A 332 -8.63 12.47 20.74
C LEU A 332 -8.78 11.17 21.56
N ARG A 333 -9.86 11.02 22.35
CA ARG A 333 -10.30 9.72 22.83
C ARG A 333 -10.50 8.81 21.61
N GLN A 334 -9.67 7.77 21.55
CA GLN A 334 -9.73 6.65 20.61
C GLN A 334 -11.15 6.50 20.09
N SER A 335 -11.36 6.81 18.81
CA SER A 335 -12.53 6.30 18.11
C SER A 335 -12.43 4.79 18.30
N ALA A 336 -13.22 4.26 19.22
CA ALA A 336 -13.23 2.84 19.51
C ALA A 336 -13.37 2.12 18.16
N PRO A 337 -12.65 1.01 17.93
CA PRO A 337 -12.85 0.21 16.72
C PRO A 337 -14.34 -0.05 16.66
N ASN A 338 -15.03 0.52 15.65
CA ASN A 338 -16.49 0.67 15.61
C ASN A 338 -17.18 -0.28 16.58
N SER A 339 -17.68 0.25 17.71
CA SER A 339 -18.63 -0.43 18.60
C SER A 339 -19.98 -0.65 17.90
N GLY A 340 -19.92 -0.93 16.60
CA GLY A 340 -21.03 -1.08 15.70
C GLY A 340 -21.47 -2.53 15.68
N THR A 341 -22.79 -2.70 15.67
CA THR A 341 -23.41 -3.95 15.28
C THR A 341 -23.83 -3.81 13.82
N HIS A 342 -23.56 -4.83 12.99
CA HIS A 342 -24.17 -4.93 11.66
C HIS A 342 -25.46 -5.73 11.74
N VAL A 343 -26.51 -5.28 11.08
CA VAL A 343 -27.74 -6.07 10.91
C VAL A 343 -27.66 -6.76 9.55
N VAL A 344 -27.58 -8.09 9.55
CA VAL A 344 -27.44 -8.89 8.33
C VAL A 344 -28.58 -8.60 7.36
N GLN A 345 -28.22 -8.28 6.13
CA GLN A 345 -29.11 -8.05 5.00
C GLN A 345 -29.02 -9.21 4.00
N ARG A 346 -29.98 -9.25 3.07
CA ARG A 346 -29.98 -10.25 1.99
C ARG A 346 -28.69 -10.13 1.18
N GLY A 347 -27.96 -11.23 1.05
CA GLY A 347 -26.72 -11.30 0.27
C GLY A 347 -25.44 -11.11 1.08
N ASP A 348 -25.53 -10.74 2.36
CA ASP A 348 -24.35 -10.64 3.22
C ASP A 348 -23.73 -12.02 3.48
N THR A 349 -22.40 -12.05 3.49
CA THR A 349 -21.63 -13.17 4.05
C THR A 349 -20.67 -12.66 5.10
N LEU A 350 -20.32 -13.51 6.08
CA LEU A 350 -19.34 -13.15 7.11
C LEU A 350 -18.02 -12.65 6.51
N TRP A 351 -17.65 -13.24 5.37
CA TRP A 351 -16.44 -12.90 4.65
C TRP A 351 -16.54 -11.52 3.97
N ASP A 352 -17.68 -11.19 3.35
CA ASP A 352 -17.90 -9.86 2.76
C ASP A 352 -18.01 -8.78 3.86
N LEU A 353 -18.63 -9.10 5.00
CA LEU A 353 -18.76 -8.20 6.13
C LEU A 353 -17.42 -7.93 6.84
N SER A 354 -16.61 -8.97 7.06
CA SER A 354 -15.29 -8.80 7.69
C SER A 354 -14.45 -7.81 6.87
N ARG A 355 -14.52 -7.92 5.54
CA ARG A 355 -13.88 -7.02 4.58
C ARG A 355 -14.45 -5.60 4.60
N ARG A 356 -15.78 -5.47 4.49
CA ARG A 356 -16.48 -4.18 4.54
C ARG A 356 -16.07 -3.36 5.77
N TYR A 357 -15.94 -4.03 6.92
CA TYR A 357 -15.63 -3.37 8.18
C TYR A 357 -14.13 -3.33 8.53
N GLY A 358 -13.24 -3.92 7.71
CA GLY A 358 -11.80 -3.97 7.99
C GLY A 358 -11.46 -4.84 9.20
N VAL A 359 -12.28 -5.85 9.48
CA VAL A 359 -12.15 -6.82 10.58
C VAL A 359 -11.71 -8.16 10.00
N ARG A 360 -10.81 -8.88 10.68
CA ARG A 360 -10.44 -10.23 10.25
C ARG A 360 -11.62 -11.18 10.42
N LEU A 361 -11.83 -12.10 9.47
CA LEU A 361 -12.98 -13.02 9.51
C LEU A 361 -13.00 -13.82 10.81
N GLU A 362 -11.85 -14.27 11.29
CA GLU A 362 -11.73 -15.02 12.54
C GLU A 362 -12.18 -14.23 13.76
N ASP A 363 -12.02 -12.91 13.72
CA ASP A 363 -12.44 -12.01 14.80
C ASP A 363 -13.93 -11.78 14.79
N LEU A 364 -14.47 -11.52 13.59
CA LEU A 364 -15.91 -11.43 13.40
C LEU A 364 -16.61 -12.72 13.84
N LEU A 365 -16.05 -13.88 13.51
CA LEU A 365 -16.53 -15.17 13.97
C LEU A 365 -16.48 -15.28 15.51
N ARG A 366 -15.31 -15.01 16.10
CA ARG A 366 -15.08 -15.12 17.55
C ARG A 366 -16.01 -14.21 18.36
N TRP A 367 -16.17 -12.95 17.96
CA TRP A 367 -17.00 -11.98 18.69
C TRP A 367 -18.49 -12.29 18.64
N ASN A 368 -18.92 -13.08 17.66
CA ASN A 368 -20.31 -13.48 17.45
C ASN A 368 -20.58 -14.95 17.81
N SER A 369 -19.59 -15.65 18.38
CA SER A 369 -19.67 -17.09 18.66
C SER A 369 -20.08 -17.91 17.43
N LEU A 370 -19.61 -17.51 16.25
CA LEU A 370 -19.84 -18.20 14.98
C LEU A 370 -18.59 -19.01 14.59
N ASN A 371 -18.78 -19.96 13.68
CA ASN A 371 -17.70 -20.71 13.02
C ASN A 371 -17.82 -20.62 11.49
N SER A 372 -16.86 -21.18 10.77
CA SER A 372 -16.81 -21.13 9.29
C SER A 372 -17.99 -21.81 8.58
N ARG A 373 -18.78 -22.63 9.28
CA ARG A 373 -20.00 -23.29 8.77
C ARG A 373 -21.28 -22.58 9.19
N SER A 374 -21.18 -21.52 9.98
CA SER A 374 -22.35 -20.78 10.46
C SER A 374 -23.01 -20.05 9.31
N THR A 375 -24.34 -20.16 9.23
CA THR A 375 -25.16 -19.47 8.22
C THR A 375 -25.73 -18.20 8.83
N LEU A 376 -25.61 -17.09 8.12
CA LEU A 376 -26.18 -15.81 8.55
C LEU A 376 -27.69 -15.78 8.30
N ARG A 377 -28.46 -15.27 9.27
CA ARG A 377 -29.90 -15.03 9.12
C ARG A 377 -30.15 -13.55 8.87
N ILE A 378 -31.01 -13.22 7.91
CA ILE A 378 -31.42 -11.82 7.68
C ILE A 378 -32.02 -11.25 8.98
N GLY A 379 -31.60 -10.05 9.36
CA GLY A 379 -31.95 -9.41 10.65
C GLY A 379 -31.03 -9.78 11.81
N GLN A 380 -30.12 -10.76 11.66
CA GLN A 380 -29.15 -11.12 12.69
C GLN A 380 -28.21 -9.95 12.98
N ARG A 381 -27.98 -9.69 14.27
CA ARG A 381 -27.06 -8.67 14.75
C ARG A 381 -25.67 -9.26 14.93
N LEU A 382 -24.67 -8.69 14.24
CA LEU A 382 -23.27 -9.09 14.32
C LEU A 382 -22.42 -7.99 14.97
N ARG A 383 -21.74 -8.32 16.07
CA ARG A 383 -20.72 -7.49 16.71
C ARG A 383 -19.51 -7.34 15.80
N LEU A 384 -19.10 -6.10 15.54
CA LEU A 384 -17.93 -5.77 14.71
C LEU A 384 -16.69 -5.39 15.54
N ALA A 385 -16.78 -5.56 16.87
CA ALA A 385 -15.73 -5.31 17.85
C ALA A 385 -15.93 -6.23 19.08
N PRO A 386 -14.90 -6.40 19.94
CA PRO A 386 -14.89 -7.32 21.08
C PRO A 386 -16.00 -7.14 22.11
#